data_AF-A0A183JSF2-F1
#
_entry.id   AF-A0A183JSF2-F1
#
_cell.length_a   1.000
_cell.length_b   1.000
_cell.length_c   1.000
_cell.angle_alpha   90.00
_cell.angle_beta   90.00
_cell.angle_gamma   90.00
#
_symmetry.space_group_name_H-M   'P 1'
#
loop_
_entity.id
_entity.type
_entity.pdbx_description
1 polymer ?
#
loop_
_entity_poly.entity_id
_entity_poly.type
_entity_poly.pdbx_seq_one_letter_code
_entity_poly.pdbx_strand_id
1 'polypeptide(L)'
;MYQLDLPIDTKEAAAIELRRRREKERQARIFDSRIRQIGIDDEALKHQVEEKKLRELDEKQRDLAYAADAARNDKIACLFEKRQHDDERELAKNLNEFRSVHQQPESRREFDLYDPNALKLDRPARVSDDDPRCGVASLQKFDGEDLNLKARMKYQREQLQNWFDRQIEERNRAENAKKEADR
;
A
#
# COMPACT_ATOMS: atom_id res chain seq x y z
N MET A 1 57.11 83.65 62.05
CA MET A 1 56.40 82.47 61.52
C MET A 1 55.10 82.98 60.93
N TYR A 2 55.05 83.23 59.62
CA TYR A 2 53.84 83.73 58.96
C TYR A 2 52.80 82.62 58.90
N GLN A 3 51.60 82.88 59.41
CA GLN A 3 50.45 81.98 59.36
C GLN A 3 49.87 82.07 57.94
N LEU A 4 50.08 81.01 57.16
CA LEU A 4 49.64 80.93 55.77
C LEU A 4 48.19 80.38 55.76
N ASP A 5 47.21 81.27 55.81
CA ASP A 5 45.80 80.90 55.69
C ASP A 5 45.47 80.64 54.21
N LEU A 6 45.76 79.41 53.76
CA LEU A 6 45.35 78.93 52.44
C LEU A 6 43.82 78.80 52.39
N PRO A 7 43.17 79.16 51.27
CA PRO A 7 41.72 78.99 51.11
C PRO A 7 41.36 77.52 51.27
N ILE A 8 40.43 77.22 52.17
CA ILE A 8 39.91 75.86 52.41
C ILE A 8 39.42 75.32 51.07
N ASP A 9 40.04 74.24 50.58
CA ASP A 9 39.59 73.56 49.37
C ASP A 9 38.17 73.02 49.63
N THR A 10 37.19 73.60 48.93
CA THR A 10 35.77 73.28 49.09
C THR A 10 35.48 71.81 48.78
N LYS A 11 36.30 71.16 47.93
CA LYS A 11 36.20 69.72 47.67
C LYS A 11 36.70 68.89 48.85
N GLU A 12 37.81 69.29 49.47
CA GLU A 12 38.34 68.60 50.66
C GLU A 12 37.40 68.75 51.86
N ALA A 13 36.84 69.95 52.08
CA ALA A 13 35.85 70.19 53.12
C ALA A 13 34.59 69.31 52.95
N ALA A 14 34.05 69.23 51.73
CA ALA A 14 32.89 68.38 51.42
C ALA A 14 33.19 66.88 51.59
N ALA A 15 34.39 66.43 51.21
CA ALA A 15 34.82 65.04 51.41
C ALA A 15 34.96 64.69 52.92
N ILE A 16 35.49 65.61 53.73
CA ILE A 16 35.59 65.47 55.18
C ILE A 16 34.20 65.40 55.82
N GLU A 17 33.27 66.25 55.38
CA GLU A 17 31.90 66.25 55.88
C GLU A 17 31.15 64.96 55.53
N LEU A 18 31.27 64.47 54.30
CA LEU A 18 30.74 63.18 53.87
C LEU A 18 31.28 62.03 54.74
N ARG A 19 32.59 62.03 55.02
CA ARG A 19 33.21 61.02 55.89
C ARG A 19 32.69 61.11 57.32
N ARG A 20 32.55 62.32 57.87
CA ARG A 20 31.95 62.52 59.20
C ARG A 20 30.49 62.06 59.25
N ARG A 21 29.70 62.32 58.20
CA ARG A 21 28.31 61.89 58.09
C ARG A 21 28.19 60.36 58.05
N ARG A 22 28.97 59.70 57.19
CA ARG A 22 29.02 58.21 57.14
C ARG A 22 29.45 57.60 58.47
N GLU A 23 30.42 58.22 59.15
CA GLU A 23 30.87 57.75 60.46
C GLU A 23 29.77 57.90 61.52
N LYS A 24 29.01 59.00 61.52
CA LYS A 24 27.82 59.15 62.39
C LYS A 24 26.74 58.11 62.10
N GLU A 25 26.42 57.86 60.83
CA GLU A 25 25.44 56.83 60.40
C GLU A 25 25.92 55.41 60.74
N ARG A 26 27.23 55.17 60.76
CA ARG A 26 27.85 53.91 61.22
C ARG A 26 27.79 53.77 62.74
N GLN A 27 28.17 54.82 63.48
CA GLN A 27 28.13 54.82 64.95
C GLN A 27 26.72 54.56 65.47
N ALA A 28 25.70 55.19 64.87
CA ALA A 28 24.29 54.96 65.21
C ALA A 28 23.89 53.47 65.12
N ARG A 29 24.46 52.72 64.16
CA ARG A 29 24.21 51.28 64.00
C ARG A 29 25.03 50.40 64.95
N ILE A 30 26.27 50.78 65.26
CA ILE A 30 27.19 49.99 66.08
C ILE A 30 26.86 50.08 67.58
N PHE A 31 26.45 51.27 68.03
CA PHE A 31 26.17 51.53 69.44
C PHE A 31 24.75 51.14 69.87
N ASP A 32 23.82 50.93 68.93
CA ASP A 32 22.52 50.33 69.23
C ASP A 32 22.65 48.80 69.35
N SER A 33 22.54 48.29 70.58
CA SER A 33 22.64 46.86 70.88
C SER A 33 21.60 45.99 70.15
N ARG A 34 20.40 46.53 69.87
CA ARG A 34 19.30 45.79 69.23
C ARG A 34 19.51 45.66 67.73
N ILE A 35 19.91 46.74 67.06
CA ILE A 35 20.26 46.73 65.63
C ILE A 35 21.50 45.87 65.40
N ARG A 36 22.48 45.90 66.32
CA ARG A 36 23.69 45.07 66.23
C ARG A 36 23.41 43.58 66.36
N GLN A 37 22.41 43.19 67.17
CA GLN A 37 22.09 41.79 67.42
C GLN A 37 21.04 41.22 66.44
N ILE A 38 20.07 42.03 66.00
CA ILE A 38 18.92 41.61 65.17
C ILE A 38 18.53 42.72 64.17
N GLY A 39 19.50 43.29 63.47
CA GLY A 39 19.26 44.28 62.42
C GLY A 39 18.66 43.62 61.18
N ILE A 40 17.37 43.84 60.93
CA ILE A 40 16.65 43.30 59.78
C ILE A 40 15.97 44.44 59.04
N ASP A 41 16.09 44.45 57.71
CA ASP A 41 15.34 45.33 56.83
C ASP A 41 14.00 44.66 56.48
N ASP A 42 12.98 44.92 57.30
CA ASP A 42 11.64 44.32 57.16
C ASP A 42 10.95 44.75 55.85
N GLU A 43 11.21 45.96 55.36
CA GLU A 43 10.64 46.46 54.10
C GLU A 43 11.26 45.75 52.90
N ALA A 44 12.59 45.59 52.87
CA ALA A 44 13.27 44.85 51.82
C ALA A 44 12.85 43.36 51.79
N LEU A 45 12.67 42.73 52.96
CA LEU A 45 12.20 41.35 53.04
C LEU A 45 10.75 41.19 52.55
N LYS A 46 9.85 42.13 52.88
CA LYS A 46 8.48 42.13 52.34
C LYS A 46 8.48 42.23 50.83
N HIS A 47 9.27 43.14 50.26
CA HIS A 47 9.40 43.26 48.81
C HIS A 47 9.92 41.98 48.15
N GLN A 48 10.95 41.33 48.74
CA GLN A 48 11.46 40.05 48.24
C GLN A 48 10.41 38.93 48.26
N VAL A 49 9.58 38.88 49.32
CA VAL A 49 8.49 37.89 49.42
C VAL A 49 7.41 38.16 48.39
N GLU A 50 7.05 39.42 48.16
CA GLU A 50 6.08 39.81 47.13
C GLU A 50 6.57 39.48 45.73
N GLU A 51 7.83 39.80 45.42
CA GLU A 51 8.45 39.48 44.13
C GLU A 51 8.47 37.97 43.89
N LYS A 52 8.83 37.18 44.91
CA LYS A 52 8.81 35.72 44.82
C LYS A 52 7.40 35.18 44.54
N LYS A 53 6.37 35.71 45.21
CA LYS A 53 4.98 35.31 44.97
C LYS A 53 4.53 35.65 43.55
N LEU A 54 4.86 36.84 43.05
CA LEU A 54 4.55 37.23 41.68
C LEU A 54 5.21 36.31 40.66
N ARG A 55 6.48 35.95 40.89
CA ARG A 55 7.20 35.00 40.04
C ARG A 55 6.56 33.62 40.03
N GLU A 56 6.21 33.09 41.20
CA GLU A 56 5.52 31.80 41.31
C GLU A 56 4.13 31.82 40.64
N LEU A 57 3.42 32.95 40.69
CA LEU A 57 2.12 33.10 40.01
C LEU A 57 2.29 33.14 38.49
N ASP A 58 3.29 33.87 37.98
CA ASP A 58 3.59 33.95 36.55
C ASP A 58 4.02 32.58 35.99
N GLU A 59 4.89 31.86 36.71
CA GLU A 59 5.28 30.48 36.36
C GLU A 59 4.06 29.54 36.32
N LYS A 60 3.19 29.60 37.33
CA LYS A 60 1.95 28.80 37.33
C LYS A 60 1.02 29.14 36.18
N GLN A 61 0.86 30.42 35.84
CA GLN A 61 0.03 30.83 34.70
C GLN A 61 0.62 30.32 33.39
N ARG A 62 1.95 30.37 33.26
CA ARG A 62 2.66 29.85 32.09
C ARG A 62 2.49 28.34 31.95
N ASP A 63 2.63 27.59 33.04
CA ASP A 63 2.45 26.14 33.06
C ASP A 63 1.01 25.75 32.69
N LEU A 64 0.02 26.48 33.21
CA LEU A 64 -1.39 26.29 32.85
C LEU A 64 -1.65 26.55 31.36
N ALA A 65 -1.03 27.60 30.79
CA ALA A 65 -1.14 27.89 29.36
C ALA A 65 -0.54 26.76 28.51
N TYR A 66 0.66 26.27 28.86
CA TYR A 66 1.28 25.15 28.15
C TYR A 66 0.48 23.85 28.29
N ALA A 67 -0.08 23.57 29.46
CA ALA A 67 -0.95 22.41 29.66
C ALA A 67 -2.21 22.48 28.79
N ALA A 68 -2.81 23.67 28.66
CA ALA A 68 -3.96 23.88 27.77
C ALA A 68 -3.60 23.68 26.30
N ASP A 69 -2.44 24.19 25.86
CA ASP A 69 -1.94 23.98 24.50
C ASP A 69 -1.63 22.50 24.23
N ALA A 70 -1.03 21.79 25.18
CA ALA A 70 -0.77 20.36 25.08
C ALA A 70 -2.07 19.56 24.88
N ALA A 71 -3.09 19.83 25.71
CA ALA A 71 -4.41 19.20 25.57
C ALA A 71 -5.08 19.50 24.23
N ARG A 72 -4.91 20.74 23.71
CA ARG A 72 -5.41 21.11 22.37
C ARG A 72 -4.71 20.30 21.28
N ASN A 73 -3.38 20.21 21.35
CA ASN A 73 -2.57 19.52 20.34
C ASN A 73 -2.85 18.01 20.35
N ASP A 74 -3.00 17.38 21.51
CA ASP A 74 -3.40 15.98 21.63
C ASP A 74 -4.75 15.70 20.96
N LYS A 75 -5.73 16.59 21.15
CA LYS A 75 -7.03 16.47 20.49
C LYS A 75 -6.91 16.57 18.97
N ILE A 76 -6.06 17.47 18.48
CA ILE A 76 -5.79 17.62 17.04
C ILE A 76 -5.10 16.36 16.49
N ALA A 77 -4.11 15.81 17.19
CA ALA A 77 -3.42 14.59 16.80
C ALA A 77 -4.40 13.41 16.69
N CYS A 78 -5.28 13.23 17.68
CA CYS A 78 -6.32 12.19 17.65
C CYS A 78 -7.28 12.33 16.46
N LEU A 79 -7.62 13.57 16.06
CA LEU A 79 -8.47 13.81 14.90
C LEU A 79 -7.75 13.47 13.59
N PHE A 80 -6.48 13.82 13.46
CA PHE A 80 -5.68 13.47 12.29
C PHE A 80 -5.46 11.97 12.16
N GLU A 81 -5.18 11.28 13.26
CA GLU A 81 -5.02 9.82 13.26
C GLU A 81 -6.29 9.11 12.78
N LYS A 82 -7.48 9.53 13.26
CA LYS A 82 -8.76 8.98 12.80
C LYS A 82 -8.96 9.21 11.31
N ARG A 83 -8.69 10.43 10.83
CA ARG A 83 -8.82 10.76 9.40
C ARG A 83 -7.89 9.91 8.55
N GLN A 84 -6.63 9.77 8.96
CA GLN A 84 -5.66 8.93 8.27
C GLN A 84 -6.13 7.47 8.21
N HIS A 85 -6.62 6.93 9.33
CA HIS A 85 -7.12 5.56 9.38
C HIS A 85 -8.33 5.35 8.45
N ASP A 86 -9.25 6.33 8.37
CA ASP A 86 -10.39 6.28 7.46
C ASP A 86 -9.95 6.35 5.99
N ASP A 87 -9.00 7.25 5.66
CA ASP A 87 -8.41 7.37 4.32
C ASP A 87 -7.69 6.06 3.91
N GLU A 88 -6.92 5.45 4.81
CA GLU A 88 -6.25 4.15 4.58
C GLU A 88 -7.26 3.03 4.33
N ARG A 89 -8.35 3.00 5.09
CA ARG A 89 -9.43 2.03 4.90
C ARG A 89 -10.12 2.22 3.55
N GLU A 90 -10.43 3.45 3.17
CA GLU A 90 -11.04 3.76 1.89
C GLU A 90 -10.12 3.38 0.73
N LEU A 91 -8.83 3.71 0.81
CA LEU A 91 -7.84 3.31 -0.18
C LEU A 91 -7.76 1.79 -0.33
N ALA A 92 -7.72 1.06 0.79
CA ALA A 92 -7.69 -0.41 0.77
C ALA A 92 -8.96 -1.01 0.14
N LYS A 93 -10.12 -0.41 0.42
CA LYS A 93 -11.40 -0.80 -0.20
C LYS A 93 -11.37 -0.57 -1.71
N ASN A 94 -11.00 0.62 -2.15
CA ASN A 94 -10.92 0.98 -3.57
C ASN A 94 -9.92 0.09 -4.33
N LEU A 95 -8.81 -0.26 -3.69
CA LEU A 95 -7.81 -1.16 -4.26
C LEU A 95 -8.37 -2.57 -4.43
N ASN A 96 -9.09 -3.09 -3.43
CA ASN A 96 -9.74 -4.39 -3.53
C ASN A 96 -10.87 -4.40 -4.57
N GLU A 97 -11.64 -3.31 -4.68
CA GLU A 97 -12.63 -3.13 -5.74
C GLU A 97 -11.96 -3.17 -7.11
N PHE A 98 -10.87 -2.43 -7.30
CA PHE A 98 -10.09 -2.45 -8.54
C PHE A 98 -9.56 -3.85 -8.88
N ARG A 99 -9.01 -4.59 -7.90
CA ARG A 99 -8.60 -5.99 -8.07
C ARG A 99 -9.76 -6.87 -8.51
N SER A 100 -10.92 -6.70 -7.87
CA SER A 100 -12.12 -7.50 -8.15
C SER A 100 -12.69 -7.25 -9.55
N VAL A 101 -12.56 -6.04 -10.09
CA VAL A 101 -13.12 -5.68 -11.40
C VAL A 101 -12.12 -5.91 -12.53
N HIS A 102 -10.85 -5.58 -12.33
CA HIS A 102 -9.87 -5.48 -13.42
C HIS A 102 -8.75 -6.51 -13.38
N GLN A 103 -8.59 -7.23 -12.27
CA GLN A 103 -7.48 -8.19 -12.08
C GLN A 103 -7.99 -9.62 -11.87
N GLN A 104 -9.15 -9.94 -12.46
CA GLN A 104 -9.71 -11.27 -12.39
C GLN A 104 -8.83 -12.28 -13.16
N PRO A 105 -8.69 -13.52 -12.66
CA PRO A 105 -7.95 -14.56 -13.36
C PRO A 105 -8.44 -14.79 -14.80
N GLU A 106 -9.75 -14.68 -15.01
CA GLU A 106 -10.43 -14.88 -16.29
C GLU A 106 -10.13 -13.78 -17.31
N SER A 107 -9.77 -12.57 -16.85
CA SER A 107 -9.44 -11.44 -17.73
C SER A 107 -7.98 -11.43 -18.18
N ARG A 108 -7.18 -12.44 -17.79
CA ARG A 108 -5.77 -12.54 -18.21
C ARG A 108 -5.66 -13.00 -19.65
N ARG A 109 -4.60 -12.55 -20.32
CA ARG A 109 -4.35 -12.84 -21.74
C ARG A 109 -4.15 -14.33 -21.99
N GLU A 110 -3.53 -15.00 -21.04
CA GLU A 110 -3.18 -16.41 -21.06
C GLU A 110 -4.21 -17.33 -20.37
N PHE A 111 -5.39 -16.82 -20.00
CA PHE A 111 -6.40 -17.59 -19.27
C PHE A 111 -6.86 -18.83 -20.01
N ASP A 112 -6.96 -18.75 -21.34
CA ASP A 112 -7.31 -19.86 -22.22
C ASP A 112 -6.36 -21.08 -22.07
N LEU A 113 -5.09 -20.85 -21.70
CA LEU A 113 -4.11 -21.92 -21.53
C LEU A 113 -4.27 -22.72 -20.23
N TYR A 114 -4.87 -22.14 -19.18
CA TYR A 114 -5.05 -22.80 -17.89
C TYR A 114 -6.51 -22.79 -17.38
N ASP A 115 -7.47 -22.44 -18.24
CA ASP A 115 -8.89 -22.53 -17.92
C ASP A 115 -9.22 -23.97 -17.48
N PRO A 116 -9.71 -24.18 -16.23
CA PRO A 116 -10.09 -25.50 -15.74
C PRO A 116 -11.14 -26.21 -16.62
N ASN A 117 -11.90 -25.45 -17.41
CA ASN A 117 -12.91 -25.98 -18.31
C ASN A 117 -12.45 -26.05 -19.77
N ALA A 118 -11.18 -25.73 -20.09
CA ALA A 118 -10.66 -25.73 -21.46
C ALA A 118 -11.00 -27.02 -22.22
N LEU A 119 -10.75 -28.18 -21.62
CA LEU A 119 -11.03 -29.50 -22.23
C LEU A 119 -12.53 -29.79 -22.45
N LYS A 120 -13.42 -29.13 -21.70
CA LYS A 120 -14.88 -29.26 -21.88
C LYS A 120 -15.39 -28.36 -23.00
N LEU A 121 -14.72 -27.23 -23.20
CA LEU A 121 -15.04 -26.26 -24.25
C LEU A 121 -14.40 -26.64 -25.59
N ASP A 122 -13.29 -27.37 -25.55
CA ASP A 122 -12.57 -27.80 -26.74
C ASP A 122 -13.37 -28.80 -27.58
N ARG A 123 -13.15 -28.78 -28.89
CA ARG A 123 -13.83 -29.65 -29.85
C ARG A 123 -12.94 -30.82 -30.22
N PRO A 124 -13.49 -32.01 -30.49
CA PRO A 124 -12.72 -33.12 -31.04
C PRO A 124 -11.92 -32.69 -32.29
N ALA A 125 -10.73 -33.28 -32.44
CA ALA A 125 -9.81 -32.97 -33.54
C ALA A 125 -10.43 -33.21 -34.93
N ARG A 126 -11.30 -34.23 -35.04
CA ARG A 126 -12.12 -34.53 -36.22
C ARG A 126 -13.56 -34.78 -35.75
N VAL A 127 -14.51 -34.00 -36.27
CA VAL A 127 -15.94 -34.10 -35.87
C VAL A 127 -16.75 -34.97 -36.84
N SER A 128 -16.36 -34.98 -38.12
CA SER A 128 -17.02 -35.74 -39.19
C SER A 128 -15.98 -36.16 -40.23
N ASP A 129 -16.34 -37.07 -41.13
CA ASP A 129 -15.50 -37.48 -42.26
C ASP A 129 -15.28 -36.34 -43.26
N ASP A 130 -16.25 -35.43 -43.38
CA ASP A 130 -16.21 -34.26 -44.27
C ASP A 130 -15.88 -32.96 -43.52
N ASP A 131 -15.17 -33.04 -42.38
CA ASP A 131 -14.79 -31.85 -41.59
C ASP A 131 -13.81 -30.96 -42.39
N PRO A 132 -14.19 -29.72 -42.75
CA PRO A 132 -13.36 -28.84 -43.58
C PRO A 132 -12.07 -28.40 -42.89
N ARG A 133 -11.95 -28.58 -41.56
CA ARG A 133 -10.73 -28.29 -40.79
C ARG A 133 -9.65 -29.36 -40.99
N CYS A 134 -10.04 -30.58 -41.37
CA CYS A 134 -9.16 -31.73 -41.54
C CYS A 134 -8.52 -31.76 -42.93
N GLY A 135 -7.73 -30.74 -43.27
CA GLY A 135 -6.93 -30.73 -44.50
C GLY A 135 -5.72 -31.67 -44.45
N VAL A 136 -4.99 -31.82 -45.57
CA VAL A 136 -3.86 -32.77 -45.69
C VAL A 136 -2.78 -32.55 -44.62
N ALA A 137 -2.46 -31.29 -44.29
CA ALA A 137 -1.45 -30.97 -43.27
C ALA A 137 -1.89 -31.29 -41.84
N SER A 138 -3.20 -31.46 -41.58
CA SER A 138 -3.72 -31.74 -40.23
C SER A 138 -3.39 -33.15 -39.75
N LEU A 139 -3.11 -34.07 -40.68
CA LEU A 139 -2.86 -35.50 -40.41
C LEU A 139 -3.99 -36.18 -39.62
N GLN A 140 -5.21 -35.62 -39.59
CA GLN A 140 -6.39 -36.18 -38.91
C GLN A 140 -7.25 -37.08 -39.82
N LYS A 141 -7.04 -36.98 -41.14
CA LYS A 141 -7.72 -37.78 -42.16
C LYS A 141 -6.70 -38.22 -43.20
N PHE A 142 -6.74 -39.50 -43.57
CA PHE A 142 -5.86 -40.09 -44.56
C PHE A 142 -6.69 -40.73 -45.66
N ASP A 143 -6.36 -40.46 -46.92
CA ASP A 143 -7.11 -41.02 -48.06
C ASP A 143 -6.98 -42.55 -48.20
N GLY A 144 -6.00 -43.15 -47.53
CA GLY A 144 -5.87 -44.62 -47.44
C GLY A 144 -6.89 -45.26 -46.49
N GLU A 145 -7.56 -44.49 -45.63
CA GLU A 145 -8.64 -44.94 -44.76
C GLU A 145 -9.92 -45.20 -45.59
N ASP A 146 -10.01 -46.39 -46.21
CA ASP A 146 -11.17 -46.76 -47.03
C ASP A 146 -12.39 -47.15 -46.18
N LEU A 147 -13.18 -46.14 -45.78
CA LEU A 147 -14.46 -46.34 -45.08
C LEU A 147 -15.48 -47.13 -45.93
N ASN A 148 -15.35 -47.10 -47.25
CA ASN A 148 -16.23 -47.78 -48.20
C ASN A 148 -15.77 -49.19 -48.56
N LEU A 149 -14.74 -49.73 -47.91
CA LEU A 149 -14.18 -51.07 -48.19
C LEU A 149 -15.26 -52.15 -48.22
N LYS A 150 -16.18 -52.15 -47.25
CA LYS A 150 -17.27 -53.15 -47.18
C LYS A 150 -18.20 -53.06 -48.39
N ALA A 151 -18.59 -51.86 -48.81
CA ALA A 151 -19.44 -51.64 -49.97
C ALA A 151 -18.72 -52.04 -51.27
N ARG A 152 -17.44 -51.66 -51.39
CA ARG A 152 -16.56 -52.03 -52.51
C ARG A 152 -16.41 -53.55 -52.65
N MET A 153 -16.14 -54.24 -51.54
CA MET A 153 -16.04 -55.70 -51.50
C MET A 153 -17.35 -56.39 -51.87
N LYS A 154 -18.50 -55.84 -51.42
CA LYS A 154 -19.82 -56.37 -51.81
C LYS A 154 -20.04 -56.24 -53.32
N TYR A 155 -19.79 -55.06 -53.89
CA TYR A 155 -19.92 -54.83 -55.32
C TYR A 155 -19.01 -55.74 -56.15
N GLN A 156 -17.76 -55.93 -55.72
CA GLN A 156 -16.84 -56.86 -56.38
C GLN A 156 -17.34 -58.31 -56.36
N ARG A 157 -17.95 -58.77 -55.26
CA ARG A 157 -18.55 -60.11 -55.18
C ARG A 157 -19.74 -60.26 -56.12
N GLU A 158 -20.62 -59.25 -56.19
CA GLU A 158 -21.77 -59.26 -57.11
C GLU A 158 -21.32 -59.27 -58.58
N GLN A 159 -20.28 -58.50 -58.92
CA GLN A 159 -19.67 -58.54 -60.26
C GLN A 159 -19.09 -59.92 -60.59
N LEU A 160 -18.34 -60.52 -59.66
CA LEU A 160 -17.78 -61.86 -59.84
C LEU A 160 -18.87 -62.92 -60.03
N GLN A 161 -19.94 -62.87 -59.23
CA GLN A 161 -21.08 -63.78 -59.41
C GLN A 161 -21.69 -63.64 -60.80
N ASN A 162 -22.02 -62.42 -61.23
CA ASN A 162 -22.58 -62.17 -62.55
C ASN A 162 -21.65 -62.64 -63.70
N TRP A 163 -20.33 -62.49 -63.56
CA TRP A 163 -19.38 -62.99 -64.54
C TRP A 163 -19.34 -64.51 -64.60
N PHE A 164 -19.34 -65.18 -63.45
CA PHE A 164 -19.39 -66.65 -63.42
C PHE A 164 -20.69 -67.19 -64.01
N ASP A 165 -21.83 -66.57 -63.71
CA ASP A 165 -23.13 -66.99 -64.25
C ASP A 165 -23.14 -66.87 -65.78
N ARG A 166 -22.65 -65.74 -66.33
CA ARG A 166 -22.51 -65.56 -67.79
C ARG A 166 -21.58 -66.58 -68.43
N GLN A 167 -20.43 -66.86 -67.81
CA GLN A 167 -19.47 -67.84 -68.34
C GLN A 167 -20.06 -69.26 -68.35
N ILE A 168 -20.82 -69.62 -67.31
CA ILE A 168 -21.54 -70.89 -67.23
C ILE A 168 -22.60 -70.97 -68.33
N GLU A 169 -23.40 -69.90 -68.52
CA GLU A 169 -24.40 -69.85 -69.59
C GLU A 169 -23.77 -69.98 -70.98
N GLU A 170 -22.70 -69.23 -71.26
CA GLU A 170 -21.99 -69.30 -72.55
C GLU A 170 -21.43 -70.69 -72.80
N ARG A 171 -20.80 -71.31 -71.80
CA ARG A 171 -20.29 -72.68 -71.90
C ARG A 171 -21.42 -73.68 -72.16
N ASN A 172 -22.52 -73.58 -71.43
CA ASN A 172 -23.67 -74.47 -71.60
C ASN A 172 -24.32 -74.29 -72.98
N ARG A 173 -24.44 -73.05 -73.49
CA ARG A 173 -24.91 -72.77 -74.86
C ARG A 173 -23.99 -73.37 -75.91
N ALA A 174 -22.67 -73.24 -75.75
CA ALA A 174 -21.68 -73.82 -76.66
C ALA A 174 -21.71 -75.36 -76.65
N GLU A 175 -21.85 -75.99 -75.49
CA GLU A 175 -22.02 -77.44 -75.38
C GLU A 175 -23.31 -77.93 -76.02
N ASN A 176 -24.42 -77.22 -75.83
CA ASN A 176 -25.69 -77.55 -76.46
C ASN A 176 -25.60 -77.43 -77.99
N ALA A 177 -25.00 -76.35 -78.50
CA ALA A 177 -24.78 -76.18 -79.94
C ALA A 177 -23.91 -77.29 -80.54
N LYS A 178 -22.88 -77.75 -79.83
CA LYS A 178 -22.07 -78.91 -80.25
C LYS A 178 -22.90 -80.19 -80.30
N LYS A 179 -23.69 -80.48 -79.26
CA LYS A 179 -24.58 -81.66 -79.22
C LYS A 179 -25.64 -81.64 -80.33
N GLU A 180 -26.13 -80.46 -80.71
CA GLU A 180 -27.05 -80.29 -81.84
C GLU A 180 -26.35 -80.50 -83.19
N ALA A 181 -25.09 -80.08 -83.34
CA ALA A 181 -24.30 -80.27 -84.55
C ALA A 181 -23.80 -81.72 -84.75
N ASP A 182 -23.59 -82.45 -83.66
CA ASP A 182 -23.19 -83.87 -83.67
C ASP A 182 -24.38 -84.84 -83.85
N ARG A 183 -25.60 -84.32 -84.04
CA ARG A 183 -26.86 -85.08 -84.18
C ARG A 183 -27.33 -85.15 -85.63
#